data_AF-M4ND82-F1
#
_entry.id   AF-M4ND82-F1
#
_cell.length_a   1.000
_cell.length_b   1.000
_cell.length_c   1.000
_cell.angle_alpha   90.00
_cell.angle_beta   90.00
_cell.angle_gamma   90.00
#
_symmetry.space_group_name_H-M   'P 1'
#
loop_
_entity.id
_entity.type
_entity.pdbx_description
1 polymer ?
#
loop_
_entity_poly.entity_id
_entity_poly.type
_entity_poly.pdbx_seq_one_letter_code
_entity_poly.pdbx_strand_id
1 'polypeptide(L)'
;MKANMIAIGILASALLPLAACSRSGQDTNPSGVASDMAQAAKDVHEQTSSSVIAAEVRKGIEQAKKELVSKDISLGNIHIGDGPHPHDGTLPKAVITPQGELVIAGKPVPATPEQHPMLVDYRQQIIGIAEAGMDIGAQGADIGVSAAKQALWGAFTGKSDQEIEASLKPQTDQIQAAALQLCKRLPGVLASQQKLAAAMPAFRPYATMTQKDVDDCGKDMKDKDGKKGFAVFSD
;
A
#
# COMPACT_ATOMS: atom_id res chain seq x y z
N MET A 1 -7.09 46.33 -9.64
CA MET A 1 -7.71 46.85 -10.88
C MET A 1 -6.96 46.31 -12.08
N LYS A 2 -7.60 45.40 -12.83
CA LYS A 2 -7.52 45.22 -14.29
C LYS A 2 -8.27 43.93 -14.61
N ALA A 3 -9.56 44.10 -14.90
CA ALA A 3 -10.45 43.06 -15.40
C ALA A 3 -10.26 42.96 -16.91
N ASN A 4 -10.08 41.74 -17.43
CA ASN A 4 -10.18 41.48 -18.86
C ASN A 4 -11.54 40.83 -19.12
N MET A 5 -12.50 41.66 -19.53
CA MET A 5 -13.74 41.25 -20.16
C MET A 5 -13.45 40.84 -21.60
N ILE A 6 -13.80 39.61 -21.98
CA ILE A 6 -14.01 39.26 -23.39
C ILE A 6 -15.43 38.72 -23.51
N ALA A 7 -16.21 39.44 -24.29
CA ALA A 7 -17.63 39.25 -24.52
C ALA A 7 -17.86 38.53 -25.85
N ILE A 8 -18.86 37.63 -25.83
CA ILE A 8 -19.86 37.36 -26.87
C ILE A 8 -19.39 36.72 -28.18
N GLY A 9 -19.93 35.52 -28.43
CA GLY A 9 -20.02 34.89 -29.75
C GLY A 9 -21.04 33.75 -29.73
N ILE A 10 -22.34 34.08 -29.72
CA ILE A 10 -23.44 33.15 -29.93
C ILE A 10 -23.47 32.77 -31.41
N LEU A 11 -23.39 31.48 -31.74
CA LEU A 11 -23.76 30.96 -33.06
C LEU A 11 -24.50 29.62 -32.89
N ALA A 12 -25.82 29.75 -32.84
CA ALA A 12 -26.77 28.67 -33.06
C ALA A 12 -26.94 28.43 -34.57
N SER A 13 -27.19 27.18 -34.95
CA SER A 13 -27.90 26.69 -36.15
C SER A 13 -27.12 25.65 -36.96
N ALA A 14 -27.57 24.39 -36.91
CA ALA A 14 -28.11 23.69 -38.09
C ALA A 14 -28.55 22.26 -37.71
N LEU A 15 -29.86 22.11 -37.49
CA LEU A 15 -30.59 20.85 -37.65
C LEU A 15 -30.73 20.55 -39.14
N LEU A 16 -30.38 19.35 -39.59
CA LEU A 16 -30.88 18.76 -40.83
C LEU A 16 -31.19 17.26 -40.59
N PRO A 17 -32.43 16.81 -40.85
CA PRO A 17 -32.83 15.42 -40.76
C PRO A 17 -32.51 14.72 -42.09
N LEU A 18 -31.72 13.64 -42.05
CA LEU A 18 -31.64 12.72 -43.17
C LEU A 18 -32.68 11.62 -43.00
N ALA A 19 -33.52 11.55 -44.04
CA ALA A 19 -34.67 10.71 -44.19
C ALA A 19 -34.34 9.20 -44.11
N ALA A 20 -35.37 8.48 -43.71
CA ALA A 20 -35.50 7.03 -43.71
C ALA A 20 -35.17 6.37 -45.06
N CYS A 21 -34.51 5.20 -45.00
CA CYS A 21 -34.66 4.13 -45.98
C CYS A 21 -35.06 2.83 -45.25
N SER A 22 -36.33 2.44 -45.46
CA SER A 22 -36.86 1.08 -45.69
C SER A 22 -36.54 -0.10 -44.75
N ARG A 23 -37.54 -0.42 -43.91
CA ARG A 23 -38.32 -1.68 -43.80
C ARG A 23 -37.64 -3.05 -44.04
N SER A 24 -37.36 -3.72 -42.92
CA SER A 24 -37.68 -5.10 -42.49
C SER A 24 -37.89 -6.23 -43.52
N GLY A 25 -37.06 -7.27 -43.39
CA GLY A 25 -37.19 -8.60 -44.00
C GLY A 25 -36.18 -9.61 -43.43
N GLN A 26 -36.35 -9.91 -42.15
CA GLN A 26 -35.98 -11.09 -41.34
C GLN A 26 -34.98 -12.18 -41.84
N ASP A 27 -34.13 -12.58 -40.86
CA ASP A 27 -33.37 -13.83 -40.65
C ASP A 27 -31.89 -13.90 -41.05
N THR A 28 -31.05 -13.48 -40.08
CA THR A 28 -29.87 -14.19 -39.51
C THR A 28 -29.03 -13.13 -38.78
N ASN A 29 -29.13 -13.03 -37.44
CA ASN A 29 -28.33 -12.11 -36.62
C ASN A 29 -26.88 -12.63 -36.51
N PRO A 30 -25.85 -11.93 -37.01
CA PRO A 30 -24.46 -12.15 -36.60
C PRO A 30 -24.06 -11.20 -35.45
N SER A 31 -24.97 -10.31 -35.03
CA SER A 31 -24.66 -9.13 -34.21
C SER A 31 -24.29 -9.47 -32.76
N GLY A 32 -24.71 -10.62 -32.24
CA GLY A 32 -24.36 -11.07 -30.89
C GLY A 32 -22.90 -11.54 -30.80
N VAL A 33 -22.39 -12.21 -31.83
CA VAL A 33 -21.02 -12.76 -31.80
C VAL A 33 -19.98 -11.64 -31.93
N ALA A 34 -20.28 -10.60 -32.71
CA ALA A 34 -19.40 -9.44 -32.85
C ALA A 34 -19.39 -8.54 -31.60
N SER A 35 -20.55 -8.37 -30.93
CA SER A 35 -20.61 -7.69 -29.64
C SER A 35 -19.92 -8.48 -28.54
N ASP A 36 -20.09 -9.81 -28.51
CA ASP A 36 -19.46 -10.69 -27.52
C ASP A 36 -17.95 -10.81 -27.73
N MET A 37 -17.48 -10.79 -28.97
CA MET A 37 -16.03 -10.73 -29.28
C MET A 37 -15.42 -9.37 -28.93
N ALA A 38 -16.15 -8.26 -29.11
CA ALA A 38 -15.69 -6.94 -28.70
C ALA A 38 -15.70 -6.77 -27.17
N GLN A 39 -16.69 -7.36 -26.49
CA GLN A 39 -16.76 -7.45 -25.04
C GLN A 39 -15.62 -8.33 -24.49
N ALA A 40 -15.41 -9.52 -25.07
CA ALA A 40 -14.31 -10.41 -24.72
C ALA A 40 -12.94 -9.78 -24.99
N ALA A 41 -12.77 -9.02 -26.07
CA ALA A 41 -11.54 -8.29 -26.34
C ALA A 41 -11.29 -7.17 -25.33
N LYS A 42 -12.34 -6.47 -24.87
CA LYS A 42 -12.24 -5.49 -23.78
C LYS A 42 -11.94 -6.16 -22.44
N ASP A 43 -12.60 -7.27 -22.13
CA ASP A 43 -12.38 -8.02 -20.89
C ASP A 43 -10.98 -8.61 -20.83
N VAL A 44 -10.47 -9.12 -21.96
CA VAL A 44 -9.08 -9.57 -22.09
C VAL A 44 -8.13 -8.38 -21.97
N HIS A 45 -8.43 -7.21 -22.55
CA HIS A 45 -7.57 -6.02 -22.42
C HIS A 45 -7.53 -5.46 -20.98
N GLU A 46 -8.67 -5.40 -20.29
CA GLU A 46 -8.82 -5.03 -18.88
C GLU A 46 -8.18 -6.04 -17.91
N GLN A 47 -8.36 -7.35 -18.15
CA GLN A 47 -7.69 -8.39 -17.38
C GLN A 47 -6.18 -8.38 -17.62
N THR A 48 -5.75 -8.12 -18.86
CA THR A 48 -4.33 -8.00 -19.18
C THR A 48 -3.73 -6.77 -18.52
N SER A 49 -4.39 -5.61 -18.56
CA SER A 49 -3.89 -4.39 -17.91
C SER A 49 -3.83 -4.51 -16.38
N SER A 50 -4.86 -5.07 -15.73
CA SER A 50 -4.85 -5.31 -14.28
C SER A 50 -3.79 -6.34 -13.86
N SER A 51 -3.60 -7.39 -14.66
CA SER A 51 -2.58 -8.41 -14.38
C SER A 51 -1.15 -7.89 -14.53
N VAL A 52 -0.90 -7.00 -15.50
CA VAL A 52 0.39 -6.36 -15.71
C VAL A 52 0.71 -5.38 -14.58
N ILE A 53 -0.27 -4.60 -14.12
CA ILE A 53 -0.11 -3.71 -12.96
C ILE A 53 0.25 -4.51 -11.71
N ALA A 54 -0.51 -5.58 -11.42
CA ALA A 54 -0.23 -6.44 -10.27
C ALA A 54 1.15 -7.12 -10.37
N ALA A 55 1.58 -7.50 -11.59
CA ALA A 55 2.91 -8.05 -11.82
C ALA A 55 4.03 -7.03 -11.58
N GLU A 56 3.86 -5.78 -12.01
CA GLU A 56 4.84 -4.72 -11.78
C GLU A 56 4.90 -4.34 -10.28
N VAL A 57 3.76 -4.32 -9.58
CA VAL A 57 3.73 -4.15 -8.11
C VAL A 57 4.54 -5.24 -7.42
N ARG A 58 4.30 -6.52 -7.74
CA ARG A 58 5.05 -7.65 -7.17
C ARG A 58 6.55 -7.53 -7.46
N LYS A 59 6.91 -7.19 -8.69
CA LYS A 59 8.32 -6.99 -9.08
C LYS A 59 8.97 -5.85 -8.31
N GLY A 60 8.26 -4.73 -8.13
CA GLY A 60 8.72 -3.60 -7.33
C GLY A 60 8.95 -3.98 -5.86
N ILE A 61 8.06 -4.80 -5.30
CA ILE A 61 8.19 -5.32 -3.92
C ILE A 61 9.40 -6.26 -3.81
N GLU A 62 9.59 -7.19 -4.72
CA GLU A 62 10.74 -8.10 -4.69
C GLU A 62 12.07 -7.32 -4.86
N GLN A 63 12.08 -6.28 -5.70
CA GLN A 63 13.21 -5.37 -5.77
C GLN A 63 13.40 -4.62 -4.43
N ALA A 64 12.34 -4.13 -3.82
CA ALA A 64 12.42 -3.43 -2.53
C ALA A 64 12.95 -4.35 -1.42
N LYS A 65 12.53 -5.61 -1.36
CA LYS A 65 13.08 -6.62 -0.42
C LYS A 65 14.57 -6.84 -0.64
N LYS A 66 14.99 -6.98 -1.90
CA LYS A 66 16.42 -7.11 -2.25
C LYS A 66 17.23 -5.87 -1.82
N GLU A 67 16.70 -4.68 -2.05
CA GLU A 67 17.33 -3.43 -1.64
C GLU A 67 17.39 -3.29 -0.12
N LEU A 68 16.33 -3.69 0.59
CA LEU A 68 16.24 -3.65 2.04
C LEU A 68 17.36 -4.46 2.71
N VAL A 69 17.65 -5.66 2.18
CA VAL A 69 18.72 -6.51 2.71
C VAL A 69 20.11 -5.97 2.35
N SER A 70 20.26 -5.42 1.14
CA SER A 70 21.56 -5.02 0.57
C SER A 70 21.99 -3.57 0.82
N LYS A 71 21.08 -2.70 1.29
CA LYS A 71 21.37 -1.29 1.58
C LYS A 71 21.32 -0.99 3.08
N ASP A 72 21.90 0.15 3.44
CA ASP A 72 21.86 0.70 4.79
C ASP A 72 20.42 0.97 5.25
N ILE A 73 20.09 0.58 6.48
CA ILE A 73 18.77 0.86 7.09
C ILE A 73 18.90 2.13 7.93
N SER A 74 18.12 3.15 7.58
CA SER A 74 18.05 4.41 8.33
C SER A 74 17.31 4.22 9.64
N LEU A 75 17.94 4.60 10.75
CA LEU A 75 17.33 4.54 12.08
C LEU A 75 16.34 5.68 12.34
N GLY A 76 16.55 6.83 11.68
CA GLY A 76 15.70 8.01 11.88
C GLY A 76 14.31 7.89 11.26
N ASN A 77 14.09 6.97 10.33
CA ASN A 77 12.83 6.81 9.60
C ASN A 77 11.99 5.62 10.10
N ILE A 78 12.41 4.96 11.18
CA ILE A 78 11.69 3.80 11.73
C ILE A 78 10.57 4.33 12.60
N HIS A 79 9.35 4.28 12.07
CA HIS A 79 8.13 4.66 12.78
C HIS A 79 7.32 3.40 13.09
N ILE A 80 7.16 3.13 14.37
CA ILE A 80 6.30 2.05 14.86
C ILE A 80 5.39 2.67 15.92
N GLY A 81 4.11 2.81 15.60
CA GLY A 81 3.12 3.45 16.47
C GLY A 81 3.14 4.98 16.44
N ASP A 82 2.43 5.57 17.40
CA ASP A 82 2.26 7.03 17.57
C ASP A 82 3.31 7.65 18.53
N GLY A 83 4.38 6.90 18.83
CA GLY A 83 5.45 7.33 19.72
C GLY A 83 6.21 8.58 19.24
N PRO A 84 7.01 9.21 20.12
CA PRO A 84 7.77 10.42 19.79
C PRO A 84 8.61 10.24 18.52
N HIS A 85 8.43 11.14 17.55
CA HIS A 85 9.18 11.10 16.30
C HIS A 85 10.61 11.59 16.53
N PRO A 86 11.66 10.83 16.17
CA PRO A 86 13.03 11.34 16.16
C PRO A 86 13.29 12.38 15.04
N HIS A 87 12.24 12.91 14.41
CA HIS A 87 12.28 13.74 13.21
C HIS A 87 12.19 15.26 13.43
N ASP A 88 12.37 15.77 14.64
CA ASP A 88 12.59 17.22 14.80
C ASP A 88 13.94 17.69 14.19
N GLY A 89 14.73 16.78 13.63
CA GLY A 89 16.01 17.06 12.97
C GLY A 89 17.16 17.22 13.96
N THR A 90 16.94 16.92 15.24
CA THR A 90 17.94 17.11 16.29
C THR A 90 19.00 16.02 16.32
N LEU A 91 18.68 14.81 15.86
CA LEU A 91 19.63 13.69 15.82
C LEU A 91 20.36 13.61 14.48
N PRO A 92 21.69 13.37 14.48
CA PRO A 92 22.41 13.11 13.25
C PRO A 92 21.87 11.86 12.56
N LYS A 93 21.91 11.83 11.23
CA LYS A 93 21.53 10.64 10.45
C LYS A 93 22.32 9.42 10.94
N ALA A 94 21.61 8.36 11.31
CA ALA A 94 22.21 7.10 11.67
C ALA A 94 21.65 5.96 10.83
N VAL A 95 22.52 5.02 10.49
CA VAL A 95 22.17 3.83 9.73
C VAL A 95 22.81 2.59 10.32
N ILE A 96 22.21 1.43 10.06
CA ILE A 96 22.88 0.13 10.23
C ILE A 96 23.17 -0.43 8.84
N THR A 97 24.43 -0.77 8.58
CA THR A 97 24.87 -1.32 7.28
C THR A 97 24.38 -2.76 7.08
N PRO A 98 24.44 -3.32 5.85
CA PRO A 98 24.17 -4.74 5.61
C PRO A 98 25.02 -5.70 6.44
N GLN A 99 26.24 -5.28 6.80
CA GLN A 99 27.17 -6.06 7.60
C GLN A 99 26.84 -6.03 9.10
N GLY A 100 25.94 -5.14 9.54
CA GLY A 100 25.60 -4.96 10.95
C GLY A 100 26.47 -3.93 11.66
N GLU A 101 27.00 -2.93 10.94
CA GLU A 101 27.77 -1.84 11.53
C GLU A 101 26.88 -0.61 11.76
N LEU A 102 27.08 0.07 12.89
CA LEU A 102 26.41 1.34 13.18
C LEU A 102 27.22 2.49 12.60
N VAL A 103 26.57 3.35 11.82
CA VAL A 103 27.19 4.56 11.24
C VAL A 103 26.34 5.77 11.62
N ILE A 104 26.96 6.77 12.26
CA ILE A 104 26.30 8.01 12.70
C ILE A 104 27.00 9.20 12.06
N ALA A 105 26.24 10.09 11.42
CA ALA A 105 26.76 11.24 10.67
C ALA A 105 27.85 10.83 9.64
N GLY A 106 27.70 9.66 9.01
CA GLY A 106 28.66 9.10 8.06
C GLY A 106 29.95 8.55 8.70
N LYS A 107 30.03 8.48 10.03
CA LYS A 107 31.19 7.94 10.76
C LYS A 107 30.84 6.57 11.37
N PRO A 108 31.63 5.52 11.13
CA PRO A 108 31.47 4.24 11.80
C PRO A 108 31.60 4.40 13.32
N VAL A 109 30.69 3.75 14.06
CA VAL A 109 30.75 3.63 15.51
C VAL A 109 31.33 2.25 15.83
N PRO A 110 32.51 2.17 16.48
CA PRO A 110 33.10 0.89 16.83
C PRO A 110 32.16 0.04 17.70
N ALA A 111 31.96 -1.21 17.30
CA ALA A 111 31.24 -2.21 18.07
C ALA A 111 32.22 -3.25 18.62
N THR A 112 32.01 -3.69 19.87
CA THR A 112 32.71 -4.85 20.41
C THR A 112 32.20 -6.15 19.77
N PRO A 113 32.95 -7.27 19.87
CA PRO A 113 32.47 -8.58 19.39
C PRO A 113 31.12 -8.99 19.97
N GLU A 114 30.78 -8.55 21.19
CA GLU A 114 29.50 -8.81 21.84
C GLU A 114 28.37 -7.89 21.34
N GLN A 115 28.69 -6.67 20.90
CA GLN A 115 27.73 -5.68 20.40
C GLN A 115 27.34 -5.94 18.94
N HIS A 116 28.27 -6.37 18.10
CA HIS A 116 28.02 -6.67 16.68
C HIS A 116 26.79 -7.59 16.45
N PRO A 117 26.66 -8.76 17.12
CA PRO A 117 25.47 -9.60 16.94
C PRO A 117 24.17 -8.92 17.37
N MET A 118 24.21 -7.93 18.27
CA MET A 118 23.02 -7.15 18.67
C MET A 118 22.59 -6.18 17.57
N LEU A 119 23.54 -5.57 16.86
CA LEU A 119 23.26 -4.75 15.67
C LEU A 119 22.65 -5.58 14.54
N VAL A 120 23.21 -6.77 14.30
CA VAL A 120 22.69 -7.72 13.31
C VAL A 120 21.27 -8.15 13.69
N ASP A 121 21.04 -8.56 14.94
CA ASP A 121 19.71 -8.98 15.42
C ASP A 121 18.67 -7.86 15.25
N TYR A 122 18.95 -6.65 15.75
CA TYR A 122 18.04 -5.52 15.59
C TYR A 122 17.76 -5.21 14.11
N ARG A 123 18.78 -5.24 13.25
CA ARG A 123 18.61 -5.08 11.80
C ARG A 123 17.66 -6.13 11.22
N GLN A 124 17.81 -7.40 11.59
CA GLN A 124 16.94 -8.48 11.11
C GLN A 124 15.49 -8.31 11.58
N GLN A 125 15.27 -7.83 12.81
CA GLN A 125 13.92 -7.50 13.29
C GLN A 125 13.26 -6.41 12.43
N ILE A 126 14.01 -5.35 12.10
CA ILE A 126 13.51 -4.25 11.25
C ILE A 126 13.25 -4.70 9.81
N ILE A 127 14.16 -5.47 9.21
CA ILE A 127 13.96 -6.08 7.88
C ILE A 127 12.65 -6.86 7.88
N GLY A 128 12.47 -7.69 8.90
CA GLY A 128 11.28 -8.48 9.08
C GLY A 128 10.00 -7.65 9.06
N ILE A 129 9.91 -6.59 9.87
CA ILE A 129 8.74 -5.69 9.89
C ILE A 129 8.50 -5.07 8.51
N ALA A 130 9.56 -4.57 7.86
CA ALA A 130 9.45 -3.94 6.56
C ALA A 130 8.97 -4.93 5.48
N GLU A 131 9.48 -6.16 5.43
CA GLU A 131 9.03 -7.19 4.49
C GLU A 131 7.55 -7.53 4.68
N ALA A 132 7.11 -7.72 5.92
CA ALA A 132 5.71 -7.98 6.21
C ALA A 132 4.81 -6.78 5.87
N GLY A 133 5.29 -5.55 6.10
CA GLY A 133 4.62 -4.33 5.66
C GLY A 133 4.49 -4.23 4.13
N MET A 134 5.54 -4.61 3.39
CA MET A 134 5.51 -4.67 1.93
C MET A 134 4.50 -5.71 1.43
N ASP A 135 4.46 -6.89 2.03
CA ASP A 135 3.52 -7.96 1.65
C ASP A 135 2.06 -7.57 1.95
N ILE A 136 1.81 -6.86 3.06
CA ILE A 136 0.50 -6.28 3.38
C ILE A 136 0.13 -5.21 2.35
N GLY A 137 1.07 -4.32 2.00
CA GLY A 137 0.87 -3.29 0.99
C GLY A 137 0.54 -3.88 -0.39
N ALA A 138 1.17 -4.99 -0.76
CA ALA A 138 0.86 -5.74 -1.99
C ALA A 138 -0.60 -6.19 -2.03
N GLN A 139 -1.05 -6.84 -0.95
CA GLN A 139 -2.42 -7.32 -0.82
C GLN A 139 -3.41 -6.14 -0.86
N GLY A 140 -3.08 -5.02 -0.21
CA GLY A 140 -3.89 -3.81 -0.25
C GLY A 140 -4.03 -3.22 -1.66
N ALA A 141 -2.94 -3.18 -2.43
CA ALA A 141 -2.96 -2.75 -3.82
C ALA A 141 -3.83 -3.68 -4.69
N ASP A 142 -3.73 -4.99 -4.51
CA ASP A 142 -4.54 -5.98 -5.25
C ASP A 142 -6.05 -5.82 -4.94
N ILE A 143 -6.41 -5.52 -3.69
CA ILE A 143 -7.80 -5.17 -3.33
C ILE A 143 -8.21 -3.86 -4.02
N GLY A 144 -7.37 -2.83 -4.01
CA GLY A 144 -7.68 -1.54 -4.64
C GLY A 144 -7.97 -1.68 -6.14
N VAL A 145 -7.16 -2.47 -6.86
CA VAL A 145 -7.40 -2.81 -8.27
C VAL A 145 -8.71 -3.60 -8.43
N SER A 146 -8.97 -4.57 -7.56
CA SER A 146 -10.20 -5.38 -7.60
C SER A 146 -11.44 -4.53 -7.33
N ALA A 147 -11.38 -3.61 -6.37
CA ALA A 147 -12.43 -2.69 -6.01
C ALA A 147 -12.75 -1.73 -7.16
N ALA A 148 -11.72 -1.12 -7.77
CA ALA A 148 -11.91 -0.25 -8.94
C ALA A 148 -12.61 -0.98 -10.10
N LYS A 149 -12.21 -2.23 -10.36
CA LYS A 149 -12.86 -3.08 -11.37
C LYS A 149 -14.32 -3.36 -11.00
N GLN A 150 -14.60 -3.77 -9.77
CA GLN A 150 -15.97 -4.06 -9.32
C GLN A 150 -16.85 -2.79 -9.33
N ALA A 151 -16.31 -1.61 -9.03
CA ALA A 151 -17.03 -0.34 -9.13
C ALA A 151 -17.39 0.02 -10.58
N LEU A 152 -16.45 -0.15 -11.52
CA LEU A 152 -16.74 0.02 -12.95
C LEU A 152 -17.82 -0.95 -13.41
N TRP A 153 -17.68 -2.24 -13.08
CA TRP A 153 -18.69 -3.25 -13.40
C TRP A 153 -20.04 -2.96 -12.75
N GLY A 154 -20.05 -2.54 -11.48
CA GLY A 154 -21.27 -2.18 -10.75
C GLY A 154 -22.01 -1.00 -11.36
N ALA A 155 -21.28 0.00 -11.84
CA ALA A 155 -21.87 1.11 -12.61
C ALA A 155 -22.52 0.64 -13.93
N PHE A 156 -21.98 -0.41 -14.56
CA PHE A 156 -22.58 -1.00 -15.76
C PHE A 156 -23.75 -1.97 -15.47
N THR A 157 -23.65 -2.77 -14.40
CA THR A 157 -24.61 -3.85 -14.12
C THR A 157 -25.66 -3.48 -13.05
N GLY A 158 -25.57 -2.28 -12.46
CA GLY A 158 -26.47 -1.83 -11.39
C GLY A 158 -26.25 -2.54 -10.05
N LYS A 159 -25.05 -3.09 -9.81
CA LYS A 159 -24.73 -3.69 -8.50
C LYS A 159 -24.62 -2.60 -7.44
N SER A 160 -25.08 -2.92 -6.23
CA SER A 160 -24.96 -2.05 -5.07
C SER A 160 -23.56 -2.09 -4.46
N ASP A 161 -23.18 -1.04 -3.75
CA ASP A 161 -21.90 -0.97 -3.03
C ASP A 161 -21.76 -2.08 -1.98
N GLN A 162 -22.87 -2.51 -1.37
CA GLN A 162 -22.89 -3.64 -0.43
C GLN A 162 -22.47 -4.97 -1.07
N GLU A 163 -22.86 -5.21 -2.33
CA GLU A 163 -22.48 -6.43 -3.05
C GLU A 163 -20.99 -6.42 -3.41
N ILE A 164 -20.46 -5.23 -3.73
CA ILE A 164 -19.03 -5.02 -4.01
C ILE A 164 -18.23 -5.25 -2.73
N GLU A 165 -18.62 -4.64 -1.62
CA GLU A 165 -17.98 -4.80 -0.31
C GLU A 165 -17.98 -6.27 0.14
N ALA A 166 -19.12 -6.96 0.03
CA ALA A 166 -19.23 -8.38 0.37
C ALA A 166 -18.28 -9.25 -0.45
N SER A 167 -18.03 -8.90 -1.72
CA SER A 167 -17.09 -9.63 -2.58
C SER A 167 -15.62 -9.43 -2.20
N LEU A 168 -15.27 -8.30 -1.58
CA LEU A 168 -13.91 -7.95 -1.17
C LEU A 168 -13.60 -8.34 0.29
N LYS A 169 -14.64 -8.57 1.11
CA LYS A 169 -14.51 -8.87 2.54
C LYS A 169 -13.49 -9.98 2.89
N PRO A 170 -13.43 -11.12 2.17
CA PRO A 170 -12.43 -12.15 2.48
C PRO A 170 -10.99 -11.65 2.35
N GLN A 171 -10.72 -10.78 1.38
CA GLN A 171 -9.38 -10.22 1.14
C GLN A 171 -9.04 -9.18 2.22
N THR A 172 -10.00 -8.34 2.62
CA THR A 172 -9.79 -7.36 3.69
C THR A 172 -9.58 -8.04 5.05
N ASP A 173 -10.28 -9.14 5.33
CA ASP A 173 -10.08 -9.97 6.52
C ASP A 173 -8.67 -10.62 6.54
N GLN A 174 -8.15 -11.04 5.37
CA GLN A 174 -6.78 -11.54 5.24
C GLN A 174 -5.72 -10.48 5.54
N ILE A 175 -5.88 -9.26 5.00
CA ILE A 175 -4.99 -8.14 5.31
C ILE A 175 -5.02 -7.83 6.81
N GLN A 176 -6.19 -7.86 7.42
CA GLN A 176 -6.32 -7.59 8.85
C GLN A 176 -5.60 -8.67 9.67
N ALA A 177 -5.76 -9.94 9.30
CA ALA A 177 -5.03 -11.03 9.95
C ALA A 177 -3.51 -10.85 9.78
N ALA A 178 -3.03 -10.48 8.61
CA ALA A 178 -1.62 -10.21 8.35
C ALA A 178 -1.10 -9.03 9.20
N ALA A 179 -1.86 -7.94 9.31
CA ALA A 179 -1.53 -6.80 10.15
C ALA A 179 -1.47 -7.17 11.65
N LEU A 180 -2.37 -8.03 12.13
CA LEU A 180 -2.30 -8.57 13.49
C LEU A 180 -1.09 -9.48 13.70
N GLN A 181 -0.65 -10.23 12.68
CA GLN A 181 0.60 -10.99 12.74
C GLN A 181 1.82 -10.06 12.80
N LEU A 182 1.79 -8.91 12.12
CA LEU A 182 2.82 -7.89 12.25
C LEU A 182 2.93 -7.37 13.70
N CYS A 183 1.79 -7.08 14.34
CA CYS A 183 1.76 -6.67 15.75
C CYS A 183 2.42 -7.68 16.68
N LYS A 184 2.27 -8.99 16.43
CA LYS A 184 2.91 -10.04 17.24
C LYS A 184 4.43 -10.06 17.16
N ARG A 185 5.03 -9.39 16.17
CA ARG A 185 6.48 -9.29 16.01
C ARG A 185 7.09 -8.13 16.80
N LEU A 186 6.28 -7.12 17.11
CA LEU A 186 6.72 -5.91 17.81
C LEU A 186 7.43 -6.17 19.15
N PRO A 187 7.01 -7.14 20.00
CA PRO A 187 7.76 -7.46 21.21
C PRO A 187 9.22 -7.85 20.95
N GLY A 188 9.51 -8.58 19.85
CA GLY A 188 10.87 -8.97 19.47
C GLY A 188 11.72 -7.79 18.99
N VAL A 189 11.09 -6.87 18.24
CA VAL A 189 11.73 -5.61 17.82
C VAL A 189 12.10 -4.78 19.05
N LEU A 190 11.15 -4.60 19.98
CA LEU A 190 11.38 -3.84 21.21
C LEU A 190 12.49 -4.47 22.06
N ALA A 191 12.48 -5.79 22.24
CA ALA A 191 13.50 -6.48 23.03
C ALA A 191 14.91 -6.34 22.42
N SER A 192 15.05 -6.52 21.11
CA SER A 192 16.33 -6.33 20.42
C SER A 192 16.81 -4.87 20.49
N GLN A 193 15.90 -3.90 20.35
CA GLN A 193 16.19 -2.48 20.49
C GLN A 193 16.71 -2.15 21.89
N GLN A 194 16.02 -2.59 22.94
CA GLN A 194 16.39 -2.33 24.33
C GLN A 194 17.73 -2.97 24.68
N LYS A 195 17.96 -4.21 24.23
CA LYS A 195 19.24 -4.90 24.39
C LYS A 195 20.39 -4.11 23.76
N LEU A 196 20.20 -3.64 22.52
CA LEU A 196 21.19 -2.84 21.82
C LEU A 196 21.42 -1.48 22.49
N ALA A 197 20.35 -0.80 22.93
CA ALA A 197 20.43 0.50 23.62
C ALA A 197 21.12 0.42 24.99
N ALA A 198 20.98 -0.72 25.68
CA ALA A 198 21.69 -0.99 26.92
C ALA A 198 23.20 -1.20 26.67
N ALA A 199 23.55 -1.92 25.61
CA ALA A 199 24.93 -2.27 25.29
C ALA A 199 25.70 -1.15 24.57
N MET A 200 25.02 -0.29 23.80
CA MET A 200 25.63 0.75 22.96
C MET A 200 25.05 2.14 23.25
N PRO A 201 25.72 2.97 24.08
CA PRO A 201 25.24 4.31 24.42
C PRO A 201 24.99 5.22 23.21
N ALA A 202 25.78 5.09 22.14
CA ALA A 202 25.61 5.85 20.91
C ALA A 202 24.32 5.51 20.13
N PHE A 203 23.77 4.30 20.32
CA PHE A 203 22.51 3.87 19.70
C PHE A 203 21.27 4.35 20.48
N ARG A 204 21.42 4.59 21.79
CA ARG A 204 20.29 4.90 22.69
C ARG A 204 19.35 6.03 22.20
N PRO A 205 19.83 7.14 21.62
CA PRO A 205 18.94 8.19 21.10
C PRO A 205 18.03 7.73 19.95
N TYR A 206 18.39 6.65 19.26
CA TYR A 206 17.63 6.07 18.15
C TYR A 206 16.71 4.92 18.57
N ALA A 207 16.74 4.53 19.85
CA ALA A 207 15.87 3.52 20.42
C ALA A 207 14.53 4.14 20.86
N THR A 208 13.67 4.45 19.90
CA THR A 208 12.44 5.23 20.12
C THR A 208 11.20 4.39 20.38
N MET A 209 11.26 3.07 20.17
CA MET A 209 10.10 2.20 20.32
C MET A 209 9.86 1.93 21.81
N THR A 210 8.60 1.97 22.20
CA THR A 210 8.16 1.82 23.59
C THR A 210 7.26 0.60 23.76
N GLN A 211 7.03 0.22 25.03
CA GLN A 211 6.04 -0.81 25.34
C GLN A 211 4.63 -0.39 24.91
N LYS A 212 4.32 0.90 24.94
CA LYS A 212 3.03 1.43 24.50
C LYS A 212 2.77 1.11 23.02
N ASP A 213 3.79 1.20 22.15
CA ASP A 213 3.65 0.88 20.72
C ASP A 213 3.32 -0.61 20.50
N VAL A 214 3.86 -1.50 21.33
CA VAL A 214 3.51 -2.93 21.33
C VAL A 214 2.07 -3.11 21.78
N ASP A 215 1.70 -2.48 22.89
CA ASP A 215 0.39 -2.64 23.51
C ASP A 215 -0.72 -2.06 22.65
N ASP A 216 -0.45 -0.94 21.95
CA ASP A 216 -1.42 -0.25 21.11
C ASP A 216 -1.60 -0.87 19.72
N CYS A 217 -0.64 -1.69 19.28
CA CYS A 217 -0.71 -2.28 17.96
C CYS A 217 -1.98 -3.13 17.79
N GLY A 218 -2.80 -2.75 16.82
CA GLY A 218 -4.03 -3.46 16.48
C GLY A 218 -5.25 -3.14 17.36
N LYS A 219 -5.14 -2.19 18.32
CA LYS A 219 -6.29 -1.76 19.15
C LYS A 219 -7.42 -1.16 18.31
N ASP A 220 -7.07 -0.41 17.27
CA ASP A 220 -8.02 0.31 16.41
C ASP A 220 -8.30 -0.40 15.07
N MET A 221 -7.93 -1.67 14.92
CA MET A 221 -8.29 -2.47 13.73
C MET A 221 -9.76 -2.93 13.76
N LYS A 222 -10.65 -2.05 14.23
CA LYS A 222 -12.10 -2.24 14.24
C LYS A 222 -12.72 -1.25 13.26
N ASP A 223 -13.71 -1.68 12.51
CA ASP A 223 -14.54 -0.82 11.69
C ASP A 223 -15.42 0.10 12.55
N LYS A 224 -16.16 0.99 11.87
CA LYS A 224 -17.10 1.97 12.45
C LYS A 224 -18.18 1.35 13.36
N ASP A 225 -18.42 0.04 13.26
CA ASP A 225 -19.39 -0.71 14.07
C ASP A 225 -18.73 -1.55 15.16
N GLY A 226 -17.41 -1.38 15.38
CA GLY A 226 -16.65 -2.13 16.35
C GLY A 226 -16.38 -3.58 15.95
N LYS A 227 -16.68 -3.97 14.70
CA LYS A 227 -16.35 -5.29 14.14
C LYS A 227 -14.96 -5.25 13.54
N LYS A 228 -14.35 -6.42 13.37
CA LYS A 228 -13.01 -6.53 12.76
C LYS A 228 -13.14 -6.29 11.25
N GLY A 229 -12.57 -5.19 10.73
CA GLY A 229 -12.56 -4.89 9.29
C GLY A 229 -11.88 -3.57 8.91
N PHE A 230 -11.47 -3.44 7.64
CA PHE A 230 -11.03 -2.18 7.03
C PHE A 230 -12.24 -1.47 6.41
N ALA A 231 -12.48 -0.20 6.75
CA ALA A 231 -13.42 0.63 6.00
C ALA A 231 -12.78 0.99 4.65
N VAL A 232 -13.22 0.33 3.57
CA VAL A 232 -12.72 0.60 2.20
C VAL A 232 -13.49 1.75 1.55
N PHE A 233 -14.69 2.06 2.03
CA PHE A 233 -15.52 3.17 1.57
C PHE A 233 -16.05 3.92 2.79
N SER A 234 -15.54 5.13 3.01
CA SER A 234 -16.20 6.11 3.87
C SER A 234 -17.15 6.91 3.00
N ASP A 235 -18.41 7.00 3.43
CA ASP A 235 -19.42 7.92 2.90
C ASP A 235 -18.96 9.39 2.98
#